data_AF-A0A843TBK9-F1
#
_entry.id   AF-A0A843TBK9-F1
#
_cell.length_a   1.000
_cell.length_b   1.000
_cell.length_c   1.000
_cell.angle_alpha   90.00
_cell.angle_beta   90.00
_cell.angle_gamma   90.00
#
_symmetry.space_group_name_H-M   'P 1'
#
loop_
_entity.id
_entity.type
_entity.pdbx_description
1 polymer ?
#
loop_
_entity_poly.entity_id
_entity_poly.type
_entity_poly.pdbx_seq_one_letter_code
_entity_poly.pdbx_strand_id
1 'polypeptide(L)'
;MKRFFAILLLVLPTAGCASMGFSGGQSDGRMALWARAQNALAAEEFLVAEGIFEEVIASYPSTLEARESLFYLGSLRLDPRNPDWDPIPAEARLAEYISLMERGAEIFRYPEARTLHELARQLNMPPESRVAGLAPEERVVTVEERLVVPGTQTRELSTQVAELQRQLEERDARIQQQQEELDRIRRTLTAPGTVQ
;
A
#
# COMPACT_ATOMS: atom_id res chain seq x y z
N MET A 1 3.13 -62.52 -49.96
CA MET A 1 4.06 -62.92 -48.87
C MET A 1 5.41 -62.24 -49.10
N LYS A 2 6.09 -61.84 -48.00
CA LYS A 2 7.42 -61.16 -47.88
C LYS A 2 7.35 -59.62 -48.01
N ARG A 3 7.27 -58.85 -46.91
CA ARG A 3 8.30 -58.46 -45.88
C ARG A 3 9.27 -57.39 -46.43
N PHE A 4 9.13 -56.11 -46.05
CA PHE A 4 9.65 -55.38 -44.87
C PHE A 4 11.04 -54.74 -45.11
N PHE A 5 11.27 -53.56 -44.49
CA PHE A 5 12.49 -52.70 -44.40
C PHE A 5 12.66 -51.63 -45.51
N ALA A 6 12.96 -50.36 -45.24
CA ALA A 6 13.58 -49.70 -44.09
C ALA A 6 12.98 -48.27 -43.91
N ILE A 7 12.37 -47.98 -42.76
CA ILE A 7 12.91 -47.21 -41.61
C ILE A 7 13.41 -45.81 -41.99
N LEU A 8 12.50 -44.88 -41.68
CA LEU A 8 12.55 -43.43 -41.67
C LEU A 8 13.75 -42.91 -40.86
N LEU A 9 14.57 -42.08 -41.50
CA LEU A 9 15.67 -41.33 -40.89
C LEU A 9 15.07 -40.26 -39.95
N LEU A 10 15.06 -40.52 -38.65
CA LEU A 10 14.61 -39.59 -37.63
C LEU A 10 15.80 -38.71 -37.23
N VAL A 11 15.97 -37.61 -37.94
CA VAL A 11 16.89 -36.52 -37.57
C VAL A 11 16.26 -35.82 -36.35
N LEU A 12 16.86 -36.05 -35.17
CA LEU A 12 16.59 -35.31 -33.94
C LEU A 12 17.58 -34.15 -33.81
N PRO A 13 17.15 -32.89 -33.94
CA PRO A 13 17.87 -31.77 -33.37
C PRO A 13 16.94 -31.03 -32.42
N THR A 14 16.99 -31.33 -31.14
CA THR A 14 16.63 -30.35 -30.11
C THR A 14 17.59 -30.51 -28.94
N ALA A 15 18.77 -29.91 -29.14
CA ALA A 15 19.53 -29.33 -28.06
C ALA A 15 18.64 -28.31 -27.32
N GLY A 16 18.85 -28.17 -26.01
CA GLY A 16 18.40 -26.99 -25.26
C GLY A 16 17.29 -27.21 -24.24
N CYS A 17 17.46 -28.14 -23.29
CA CYS A 17 16.86 -27.99 -21.96
C CYS A 17 17.95 -27.55 -20.98
N ALA A 18 18.43 -26.33 -21.14
CA ALA A 18 19.22 -25.63 -20.14
C ALA A 18 18.61 -24.24 -19.93
N SER A 19 17.42 -24.19 -19.33
CA SER A 19 17.00 -23.03 -18.57
C SER A 19 17.13 -23.38 -17.09
N MET A 20 18.37 -23.40 -16.58
CA MET A 20 18.60 -23.08 -15.17
C MET A 20 18.27 -21.60 -15.02
N GLY A 21 16.97 -21.34 -14.85
CA GLY A 21 16.43 -20.01 -14.68
C GLY A 21 16.92 -19.42 -13.37
N PHE A 22 17.60 -18.29 -13.48
CA PHE A 22 17.88 -17.32 -12.44
C PHE A 22 16.55 -16.82 -11.84
N SER A 23 15.86 -17.62 -11.04
CA SER A 23 14.56 -17.28 -10.43
C SER A 23 14.68 -16.77 -8.98
N GLY A 24 15.86 -16.86 -8.38
CA GLY A 24 16.11 -16.44 -7.00
C GLY A 24 15.85 -14.94 -6.79
N GLY A 25 16.44 -14.08 -7.65
CA GLY A 25 16.31 -12.62 -7.50
C GLY A 25 14.89 -12.07 -7.67
N GLN A 26 14.06 -12.70 -8.53
CA GLN A 26 12.65 -12.30 -8.68
C GLN A 26 11.81 -12.70 -7.47
N SER A 27 12.08 -13.86 -6.88
CA SER A 27 11.39 -14.31 -5.68
C SER A 27 11.75 -13.44 -4.47
N ASP A 28 13.03 -13.11 -4.30
CA ASP A 28 13.50 -12.30 -3.18
C ASP A 28 12.96 -10.87 -3.24
N GLY A 29 12.98 -10.23 -4.43
CA GLY A 29 12.41 -8.90 -4.63
C GLY A 29 10.90 -8.84 -4.35
N ARG A 30 10.15 -9.84 -4.84
CA ARG A 30 8.71 -9.96 -4.57
C ARG A 30 8.42 -10.09 -3.07
N MET A 31 9.11 -10.99 -2.39
CA MET A 31 8.90 -11.22 -0.96
C MET A 31 9.26 -9.99 -0.13
N ALA A 32 10.29 -9.24 -0.53
CA ALA A 32 10.66 -7.98 0.12
C ALA A 32 9.58 -6.90 -0.06
N LEU A 33 9.02 -6.73 -1.27
CA LEU A 33 7.92 -5.81 -1.52
C LEU A 33 6.67 -6.20 -0.73
N TRP A 34 6.32 -7.49 -0.74
CA TRP A 34 5.20 -8.01 0.03
C TRP A 34 5.35 -7.73 1.53
N ALA A 35 6.52 -8.05 2.11
CA ALA A 35 6.80 -7.78 3.52
C ALA A 35 6.72 -6.28 3.84
N ARG A 36 7.22 -5.43 2.94
CA ARG A 36 7.15 -3.97 3.10
C ARG A 36 5.70 -3.45 3.08
N ALA A 37 4.86 -3.97 2.18
CA ALA A 37 3.43 -3.63 2.15
C ALA A 37 2.73 -3.99 3.46
N GLN A 38 3.00 -5.19 3.98
CA GLN A 38 2.43 -5.65 5.25
C GLN A 38 2.91 -4.81 6.44
N ASN A 39 4.18 -4.41 6.46
CA ASN A 39 4.71 -3.52 7.50
C ASN A 39 4.08 -2.12 7.43
N ALA A 40 3.91 -1.55 6.23
CA ALA A 40 3.24 -0.26 6.05
C ALA A 40 1.78 -0.33 6.51
N LEU A 41 1.06 -1.40 6.17
CA LEU A 41 -0.30 -1.64 6.65
C LEU A 41 -0.35 -1.73 8.20
N ALA A 42 0.57 -2.48 8.80
CA ALA A 42 0.66 -2.60 10.26
C ALA A 42 1.02 -1.29 10.97
N ALA A 43 1.73 -0.39 10.29
CA ALA A 43 2.06 0.95 10.77
C ALA A 43 0.96 2.00 10.47
N GLU A 44 -0.19 1.58 9.91
CA GLU A 44 -1.28 2.46 9.48
C GLU A 44 -0.88 3.49 8.41
N GLU A 45 0.19 3.20 7.65
CA GLU A 45 0.64 4.00 6.51
C GLU A 45 -0.14 3.62 5.24
N PHE A 46 -1.45 3.88 5.23
CA PHE A 46 -2.38 3.34 4.23
C PHE A 46 -2.01 3.64 2.77
N LEU A 47 -1.66 4.88 2.45
CA LEU A 47 -1.26 5.29 1.10
C LEU A 47 0.02 4.56 0.63
N VAL A 48 0.97 4.35 1.55
CA VAL A 48 2.22 3.63 1.26
C VAL A 48 1.93 2.16 1.02
N ALA A 49 1.11 1.54 1.88
CA ALA A 49 0.71 0.15 1.73
C ALA A 49 -0.01 -0.09 0.40
N GLU A 50 -0.97 0.77 0.06
CA GLU A 50 -1.71 0.72 -1.21
C GLU A 50 -0.78 0.77 -2.42
N GLY A 51 0.12 1.76 -2.49
CA GLY A 51 1.06 1.88 -3.60
C GLY A 51 1.96 0.64 -3.78
N ILE A 52 2.41 0.03 -2.67
CA ILE A 52 3.24 -1.18 -2.73
C ILE A 52 2.40 -2.40 -3.15
N PHE A 53 1.16 -2.56 -2.66
CA PHE A 53 0.28 -3.65 -3.12
C PHE A 53 -0.02 -3.55 -4.62
N GLU A 54 -0.24 -2.34 -5.15
CA GLU A 54 -0.39 -2.11 -6.58
C GLU A 54 0.90 -2.45 -7.36
N GLU A 55 2.06 -2.10 -6.82
CA GLU A 55 3.36 -2.48 -7.40
C GLU A 55 3.56 -4.00 -7.44
N VAL A 56 3.15 -4.73 -6.39
CA VAL A 56 3.20 -6.20 -6.35
C VAL A 56 2.32 -6.79 -7.45
N ILE A 57 1.11 -6.27 -7.64
CA ILE A 57 0.18 -6.73 -8.69
C ILE A 57 0.77 -6.47 -10.08
N ALA A 58 1.29 -5.26 -10.32
CA ALA A 58 1.83 -4.87 -11.62
C ALA A 58 3.10 -5.66 -11.99
N SER A 59 3.97 -5.91 -11.00
CA SER A 59 5.28 -6.53 -11.22
C SER A 59 5.24 -8.06 -11.21
N TYR A 60 4.29 -8.65 -10.46
CA TYR A 60 4.21 -10.10 -10.24
C TYR A 60 2.78 -10.67 -10.37
N PRO A 61 2.04 -10.39 -11.47
CA PRO A 61 0.59 -10.62 -11.56
C PRO A 61 0.14 -12.08 -11.39
N SER A 62 1.02 -13.05 -11.64
CA SER A 62 0.71 -14.48 -11.56
C SER A 62 0.97 -15.10 -10.19
N THR A 63 1.54 -14.34 -9.24
CA THR A 63 1.92 -14.89 -7.93
C THR A 63 0.77 -14.82 -6.94
N LEU A 64 0.92 -15.58 -5.85
CA LEU A 64 -0.02 -15.57 -4.75
C LEU A 64 -0.10 -14.19 -4.09
N GLU A 65 1.02 -13.52 -3.91
CA GLU A 65 1.11 -12.19 -3.28
C GLU A 65 0.37 -11.14 -4.10
N ALA A 66 0.43 -11.19 -5.43
CA ALA A 66 -0.38 -10.31 -6.28
C ALA A 66 -1.89 -10.59 -6.11
N ARG A 67 -2.29 -11.87 -6.03
CA ARG A 67 -3.70 -12.20 -5.76
C ARG A 67 -4.12 -11.70 -4.39
N GLU A 68 -3.36 -11.99 -3.34
CA GLU A 68 -3.67 -11.53 -1.98
C GLU A 68 -3.64 -10.01 -1.87
N SER A 69 -2.81 -9.30 -2.65
CA SER A 69 -2.82 -7.83 -2.70
C SER A 69 -4.18 -7.26 -3.07
N LEU A 70 -4.97 -7.92 -3.92
CA LEU A 70 -6.34 -7.49 -4.25
C LEU A 70 -7.26 -7.49 -3.01
N PHE A 71 -7.14 -8.53 -2.16
CA PHE A 71 -7.87 -8.59 -0.91
C PHE A 71 -7.46 -7.43 0.01
N TYR A 72 -6.16 -7.17 0.16
CA TYR A 72 -5.67 -6.12 1.04
C TYR A 72 -6.07 -4.73 0.56
N LEU A 73 -5.99 -4.45 -0.74
CA LEU A 73 -6.46 -3.20 -1.34
C LEU A 73 -7.96 -2.98 -1.07
N GLY A 74 -8.76 -4.03 -1.24
CA GLY A 74 -10.18 -3.99 -0.90
C GLY A 74 -10.44 -3.69 0.58
N SER A 75 -9.71 -4.36 1.47
CA SER A 75 -9.84 -4.18 2.91
C SER A 75 -9.40 -2.79 3.39
N LEU A 76 -8.32 -2.25 2.81
CA LEU A 76 -7.76 -0.93 3.10
C LEU A 76 -8.76 0.20 2.83
N ARG A 77 -9.51 0.07 1.74
CA ARG A 77 -10.52 1.05 1.31
C ARG A 77 -11.82 0.95 2.10
N LEU A 78 -12.00 -0.10 2.90
CA LEU A 78 -13.10 -0.24 3.86
C LEU A 78 -12.69 0.07 5.31
N ASP A 79 -11.41 0.32 5.58
CA ASP A 79 -10.94 0.62 6.92
C ASP A 79 -11.33 2.06 7.30
N PRO A 80 -12.16 2.28 8.33
CA PRO A 80 -12.59 3.63 8.72
C PRO A 80 -11.44 4.49 9.28
N ARG A 81 -10.28 3.90 9.60
CA ARG A 81 -9.06 4.64 9.97
C ARG A 81 -8.37 5.25 8.76
N ASN A 82 -8.61 4.72 7.56
CA ASN A 82 -8.06 5.27 6.33
C ASN A 82 -8.82 6.57 5.96
N PRO A 83 -8.15 7.73 5.90
CA PRO A 83 -8.81 8.99 5.53
C PRO A 83 -9.40 8.97 4.13
N ASP A 84 -8.85 8.13 3.24
CA ASP A 84 -9.28 7.97 1.85
C ASP A 84 -10.15 6.71 1.66
N TRP A 85 -10.84 6.24 2.71
CA TRP A 85 -11.74 5.11 2.60
C TRP A 85 -12.84 5.40 1.57
N ASP A 86 -13.10 4.43 0.68
CA ASP A 86 -14.09 4.53 -0.38
C ASP A 86 -14.60 3.12 -0.71
N PRO A 87 -15.90 2.82 -0.47
CA PRO A 87 -16.45 1.49 -0.72
C PRO A 87 -16.54 1.13 -2.21
N ILE A 88 -16.47 2.10 -3.14
CA ILE A 88 -16.55 1.84 -4.59
C ILE A 88 -15.35 1.05 -5.11
N PRO A 89 -14.09 1.52 -4.97
CA PRO A 89 -12.92 0.75 -5.36
C PRO A 89 -12.77 -0.53 -4.53
N ALA A 90 -13.22 -0.52 -3.27
CA ALA A 90 -13.19 -1.72 -2.44
C ALA A 90 -14.03 -2.86 -3.02
N GLU A 91 -15.27 -2.59 -3.43
CA GLU A 91 -16.16 -3.58 -4.05
C GLU A 91 -15.50 -4.20 -5.28
N ALA A 92 -14.96 -3.37 -6.18
CA ALA A 92 -14.32 -3.82 -7.41
C ALA A 92 -13.11 -4.75 -7.14
N ARG A 93 -12.22 -4.38 -6.22
CA ARG A 93 -11.03 -5.19 -5.88
C ARG A 93 -11.39 -6.52 -5.23
N LEU A 94 -12.40 -6.53 -4.34
CA LEU A 94 -12.85 -7.74 -3.68
C LEU A 94 -13.60 -8.67 -4.64
N ALA A 95 -14.40 -8.12 -5.56
CA ALA A 95 -15.02 -8.88 -6.64
C ALA A 95 -13.95 -9.56 -7.53
N GLU A 96 -12.90 -8.81 -7.89
CA GLU A 96 -11.78 -9.36 -8.65
C GLU A 96 -11.09 -10.50 -7.89
N TYR A 97 -10.81 -10.32 -6.59
CA TYR A 97 -10.21 -11.36 -5.75
C TYR A 97 -11.08 -12.63 -5.67
N ILE A 98 -12.39 -12.48 -5.45
CA ILE A 98 -13.36 -13.59 -5.39
C ILE A 98 -13.39 -14.36 -6.71
N SER A 99 -13.39 -13.66 -7.84
CA SER A 99 -13.40 -14.27 -9.18
C SER A 99 -12.17 -15.14 -9.47
N LEU A 100 -11.06 -14.95 -8.74
CA LEU A 100 -9.87 -15.80 -8.90
C LEU A 100 -10.15 -17.23 -8.43
N MET A 101 -10.95 -17.42 -7.38
CA MET A 101 -11.33 -18.75 -6.91
C MET A 101 -12.18 -19.51 -7.95
N GLU A 102 -13.12 -18.80 -8.58
CA GLU A 102 -13.97 -19.36 -9.65
C GLU A 102 -13.15 -19.78 -10.87
N ARG A 103 -12.01 -19.10 -11.09
CA ARG A 103 -11.01 -19.44 -12.12
C ARG A 103 -10.01 -20.53 -11.69
N GLY A 104 -10.19 -21.12 -10.50
CA GLY A 104 -9.34 -22.19 -9.98
C GLY A 104 -8.00 -21.74 -9.40
N ALA A 105 -7.84 -20.44 -9.13
CA ALA A 105 -6.64 -19.94 -8.47
C ALA A 105 -6.67 -20.21 -6.96
N GLU A 106 -5.50 -20.45 -6.38
CA GLU A 106 -5.32 -20.54 -4.93
C GLU A 106 -5.37 -19.13 -4.31
N ILE A 107 -6.31 -18.96 -3.37
CA ILE A 107 -6.51 -17.78 -2.53
C ILE A 107 -6.88 -18.24 -1.11
N PHE A 108 -6.50 -17.48 -0.07
CA PHE A 108 -6.66 -17.95 1.32
C PHE A 108 -7.78 -17.29 2.10
N ARG A 109 -8.21 -16.10 1.68
CA ARG A 109 -9.11 -15.23 2.46
C ARG A 109 -10.50 -15.14 1.87
N TYR A 110 -10.95 -16.22 1.22
CA TYR A 110 -12.21 -16.20 0.49
C TYR A 110 -13.43 -15.91 1.37
N PRO A 111 -13.61 -16.54 2.55
CA PRO A 111 -14.74 -16.21 3.44
C PRO A 111 -14.75 -14.73 3.87
N GLU A 112 -13.58 -14.19 4.21
CA GLU A 112 -13.40 -12.79 4.60
C GLU A 112 -13.69 -11.86 3.43
N ALA A 113 -13.15 -12.16 2.24
CA ALA A 113 -13.37 -11.38 1.04
C ALA A 113 -14.85 -11.30 0.67
N ARG A 114 -15.59 -12.41 0.77
CA ARG A 114 -17.04 -12.42 0.52
C ARG A 114 -17.79 -11.51 1.47
N THR A 115 -17.41 -11.52 2.74
CA THR A 115 -18.04 -10.69 3.77
C THR A 115 -17.75 -9.22 3.52
N LEU A 116 -16.48 -8.87 3.24
CA LEU A 116 -16.09 -7.50 2.94
C LEU A 116 -16.67 -7.00 1.61
N HIS A 117 -16.79 -7.87 0.60
CA HIS A 117 -17.43 -7.53 -0.68
C HIS A 117 -18.90 -7.19 -0.47
N GLU A 118 -19.63 -8.00 0.31
CA GLU A 118 -21.02 -7.71 0.63
C GLU A 118 -21.15 -6.40 1.43
N LEU A 119 -20.26 -6.14 2.37
CA LEU A 119 -20.21 -4.85 3.08
C LEU A 119 -20.00 -3.68 2.10
N ALA A 120 -19.00 -3.76 1.22
CA ALA A 120 -18.73 -2.72 0.22
C ALA A 120 -19.95 -2.48 -0.68
N ARG A 121 -20.58 -3.56 -1.17
CA ARG A 121 -21.80 -3.52 -1.98
C ARG A 121 -22.95 -2.82 -1.25
N GLN A 122 -23.17 -3.12 0.02
CA GLN A 122 -24.20 -2.46 0.85
C GLN A 122 -23.87 -0.98 1.07
N LEU A 123 -22.62 -0.63 1.32
CA LEU A 123 -22.20 0.77 1.48
C LEU A 123 -22.34 1.58 0.19
N ASN A 124 -22.22 0.94 -0.98
CA ASN A 124 -22.45 1.56 -2.29
C ASN A 124 -23.93 1.72 -2.66
N MET A 125 -24.85 1.06 -1.94
CA MET A 125 -26.28 1.25 -2.14
C MET A 125 -26.79 2.55 -1.52
N PRO A 126 -27.92 3.09 -2.04
CA PRO A 126 -28.68 4.12 -1.35
C PRO A 126 -29.05 3.68 0.07
N PRO A 127 -28.95 4.58 1.08
CA PRO A 127 -29.28 4.30 2.49
C PRO A 127 -30.54 3.46 2.74
N GLU A 128 -31.62 3.78 2.01
CA GLU A 128 -32.93 3.14 2.10
C GLU A 128 -32.95 1.68 1.64
N SER A 129 -31.94 1.27 0.86
CA SER A 129 -31.81 -0.09 0.33
C SER A 129 -30.83 -0.94 1.14
N ARG A 130 -30.17 -0.36 2.15
CA ARG A 130 -29.19 -1.06 2.98
C ARG A 130 -29.88 -1.95 4.01
N VAL A 131 -29.16 -2.99 4.45
CA VAL A 131 -29.54 -3.74 5.66
C VAL A 131 -29.60 -2.80 6.87
N ALA A 132 -30.52 -3.07 7.81
CA ALA A 132 -30.84 -2.17 8.92
C ALA A 132 -29.61 -1.72 9.74
N GLY A 133 -28.59 -2.57 9.89
CA GLY A 133 -27.35 -2.25 10.62
C GLY A 133 -26.35 -1.36 9.87
N LEU A 134 -26.59 -1.07 8.59
CA LEU A 134 -25.75 -0.21 7.73
C LEU A 134 -26.50 1.02 7.21
N ALA A 135 -27.77 1.17 7.58
CA ALA A 135 -28.50 2.40 7.38
C ALA A 135 -27.84 3.51 8.22
N PRO A 136 -27.66 4.73 7.68
CA PRO A 136 -27.19 5.85 8.48
C PRO A 136 -28.18 6.07 9.63
N GLU A 137 -27.68 6.03 10.86
CA GLU A 137 -28.49 6.42 12.01
C GLU A 137 -28.88 7.89 11.84
N GLU A 138 -30.18 8.16 11.74
CA GLU A 138 -30.70 9.51 11.88
C GLU A 138 -30.53 9.93 13.35
N ARG A 139 -29.32 10.37 13.70
CA ARG A 139 -29.12 11.11 14.95
C ARG A 139 -29.86 12.43 14.79
N VAL A 140 -31.08 12.47 15.27
CA VAL A 140 -31.72 13.72 15.70
C VAL A 140 -30.82 14.26 16.80
N VAL A 141 -29.89 15.15 16.42
CA VAL A 141 -29.21 16.00 17.38
C VAL A 141 -30.30 16.91 17.94
N THR A 142 -30.97 16.47 19.00
CA THR A 142 -31.69 17.41 19.86
C THR A 142 -30.67 18.45 20.26
N VAL A 143 -31.00 19.72 20.05
CA VAL A 143 -30.13 20.89 20.22
C VAL A 143 -29.68 21.08 21.70
N GLU A 144 -29.86 20.09 22.56
CA GLU A 144 -29.34 20.04 23.92
C GLU A 144 -27.93 19.45 24.02
N GLU A 145 -27.43 18.79 22.96
CA GLU A 145 -26.00 18.55 22.79
C GLU A 145 -25.50 19.41 21.63
N ARG A 146 -25.55 20.73 21.85
CA ARG A 146 -24.51 21.58 21.29
C ARG A 146 -23.20 20.98 21.78
N LEU A 147 -22.49 20.28 20.90
CA LEU A 147 -21.03 20.40 20.86
C LEU A 147 -20.75 21.89 20.71
N VAL A 148 -20.72 22.56 21.86
CA VAL A 148 -19.90 23.74 22.08
C VAL A 148 -18.51 23.23 21.74
N VAL A 149 -18.10 23.34 20.47
CA VAL A 149 -16.69 23.47 20.14
C VAL A 149 -16.29 24.71 20.93
N PRO A 150 -15.57 24.57 22.06
CA PRO A 150 -15.21 25.74 22.83
C PRO A 150 -14.32 26.55 21.89
N GLY A 151 -14.68 27.79 21.59
CA GLY A 151 -13.81 28.70 20.83
C GLY A 151 -12.42 28.89 21.48
N THR A 152 -12.20 28.32 22.67
CA THR A 152 -10.91 28.12 23.33
C THR A 152 -10.03 27.05 22.68
N GLN A 153 -10.56 25.93 22.16
CA GLN A 153 -9.72 24.90 21.50
C GLN A 153 -9.13 25.40 20.17
N THR A 154 -9.86 26.19 19.40
CA THR A 154 -9.33 26.80 18.17
C THR A 154 -8.22 27.81 18.46
N ARG A 155 -8.33 28.57 19.56
CA ARG A 155 -7.27 29.49 20.00
C ARG A 155 -6.04 28.74 20.52
N GLU A 156 -6.22 27.70 21.32
CA GLU A 156 -5.12 26.87 21.81
C GLU A 156 -4.39 26.17 20.66
N LEU A 157 -5.12 25.58 19.70
CA LEU A 157 -4.53 24.98 18.51
C LEU A 157 -3.79 26.02 17.65
N SER A 158 -4.36 27.22 17.45
CA SER A 158 -3.68 28.29 16.71
C SER A 158 -2.40 28.78 17.41
N THR A 159 -2.40 28.79 18.75
CA THR A 159 -1.24 29.16 19.56
C THR A 159 -0.16 28.09 19.49
N GLN A 160 -0.55 26.81 19.51
CA GLN A 160 0.37 25.68 19.36
C GLN A 160 1.01 25.66 17.96
N VAL A 161 0.24 25.94 16.90
CA VAL A 161 0.77 26.04 15.53
C VAL A 161 1.77 27.19 15.42
N ALA A 162 1.45 28.36 15.98
CA ALA A 162 2.37 29.51 15.97
C ALA A 162 3.67 29.23 16.74
N GLU A 163 3.58 28.55 17.90
CA GLU A 163 4.76 28.18 18.68
C GLU A 163 5.62 27.12 17.98
N LEU A 164 5.01 26.13 17.33
CA LEU A 164 5.73 25.13 16.54
C LEU A 164 6.43 25.76 15.33
N GLN A 165 5.79 26.73 14.67
CA GLN A 165 6.42 27.48 13.58
C GLN A 165 7.63 28.29 14.08
N ARG A 166 7.51 28.95 15.23
CA ARG A 166 8.63 29.68 15.86
C ARG A 166 9.79 28.74 16.19
N GLN A 167 9.51 27.56 16.72
CA GLN A 167 10.53 26.56 17.03
C GLN A 167 11.23 26.00 15.79
N LEU A 168 10.51 25.87 14.66
CA LEU A 168 11.11 25.49 13.38
C LEU A 168 12.05 26.59 12.87
N GLU A 169 11.61 27.84 12.87
CA GLU A 169 12.44 28.98 12.45
C GLU A 169 13.71 29.13 13.30
N GLU A 170 13.61 28.97 14.62
CA GLU A 170 14.76 29.01 15.52
C GLU A 170 15.73 27.84 15.25
N ARG A 171 15.20 26.64 14.97
CA ARG A 171 16.03 25.48 14.63
C ARG A 171 16.73 25.65 13.28
N ASP A 172 16.03 26.16 12.28
CA ASP A 172 16.60 26.41 10.95
C ASP A 172 17.69 27.48 11.01
N ALA A 173 17.48 28.56 11.78
CA ALA A 173 18.51 29.57 12.02
C ALA A 173 19.75 28.97 12.71
N ARG A 174 19.56 28.07 13.68
CA ARG A 174 20.66 27.38 14.35
C ARG A 174 21.42 26.44 13.41
N ILE A 175 20.72 25.73 12.54
CA ILE A 175 21.33 24.88 11.51
C ILE A 175 22.19 25.73 10.57
N GLN A 176 21.67 26.88 10.11
CA GLN A 176 22.43 27.79 9.25
C GLN A 176 23.70 28.32 9.94
N GLN A 177 23.60 28.76 11.19
CA GLN A 177 24.78 29.20 11.96
C GLN A 177 25.83 28.09 12.09
N GLN A 178 25.40 26.86 12.39
CA GLN A 178 26.31 25.72 12.48
C GLN A 178 26.96 25.40 11.13
N GLN A 179 26.23 25.51 10.03
CA GLN A 179 26.77 25.35 8.68
C GLN A 179 27.81 26.43 8.37
N GLU A 180 27.54 27.70 8.71
CA GLU A 180 28.51 28.79 8.53
C GLU A 180 29.77 28.61 9.38
N GLU A 181 29.63 28.13 10.62
CA GLU A 181 30.77 27.79 11.48
C GLU A 181 31.58 26.62 10.92
N LEU A 182 30.91 25.56 10.45
CA LEU A 182 31.57 24.43 9.80
C LEU A 182 32.32 24.90 8.53
N ASP A 183 31.73 25.78 7.74
CA ASP A 183 32.36 26.34 6.55
C ASP A 183 33.52 27.28 6.89
N ARG A 184 33.44 28.03 7.99
CA ARG A 184 34.55 28.85 8.50
C ARG A 184 35.69 27.96 8.97
N ILE A 185 35.40 26.94 9.79
CA ILE A 185 36.38 25.96 10.27
C ILE A 185 37.04 25.28 9.08
N ARG A 186 36.25 24.83 8.11
CA ARG A 186 36.76 24.24 6.87
C ARG A 186 37.68 25.21 6.14
N ARG A 187 37.30 26.48 5.95
CA ARG A 187 38.18 27.49 5.34
C ARG A 187 39.48 27.71 6.12
N THR A 188 39.44 27.73 7.45
CA THR A 188 40.64 27.86 8.28
C THR A 188 41.54 26.61 8.25
N LEU A 189 40.97 25.42 8.11
CA LEU A 189 41.72 24.16 7.98
C LEU A 189 42.21 23.90 6.55
N THR A 190 41.59 24.53 5.54
CA THR A 190 41.99 24.44 4.13
C THR A 190 42.92 25.58 3.72
N ALA A 191 43.15 26.58 4.59
CA ALA A 191 44.22 27.56 4.40
C ALA A 191 45.56 26.83 4.55
N PRO A 192 46.36 26.69 3.47
CA PRO A 192 47.62 25.98 3.55
C PRO A 192 48.55 26.74 4.49
N GLY A 193 49.16 26.03 5.42
CA GLY A 193 50.36 26.51 6.09
C GLY A 193 51.36 26.96 5.03
N THR A 194 51.61 28.27 4.99
CA THR A 194 52.87 28.83 4.54
C THR A 194 53.96 28.14 5.34
N VAL A 195 54.59 27.14 4.73
CA VAL A 195 55.85 26.58 5.18
C VAL A 195 56.90 27.68 5.00
N GLN A 196 57.38 28.21 6.12
CA GLN A 196 58.74 28.73 6.27
C GLN A 196 59.36 28.06 7.48
#